data_AF-A0A0K8NUL2-F1
#
_entry.id   AF-A0A0K8NUL2-F1
#
_cell.length_a   1.000
_cell.length_b   1.000
_cell.length_c   1.000
_cell.angle_alpha   90.00
_cell.angle_beta   90.00
_cell.angle_gamma   90.00
#
_symmetry.space_group_name_H-M   'P 1'
#
loop_
_entity.id
_entity.type
_entity.pdbx_description
1 polymer ?
#
loop_
_entity_poly.entity_id
_entity_poly.type
_entity_poly.pdbx_seq_one_letter_code
_entity_poly.pdbx_strand_id
1 'polypeptide(L)'
;MNVEALQIIELDAARAPAPMVDHYIQLVRNSLAECTADTAEYANALLLKLEHLASHQRAHAIDSSQTQVYLAPWLTIPSPSLRDAA
;
A
#
# COMPACT_ATOMS: atom_id res chain seq x y z
N MET A 1 -10.99 5.39 20.84
CA MET A 1 -11.31 5.46 19.39
C MET A 1 -12.69 4.88 19.16
N ASN A 2 -13.51 5.46 18.29
CA ASN A 2 -14.88 4.99 17.99
C ASN A 2 -15.02 4.62 16.51
N VAL A 3 -16.12 3.93 16.16
CA VAL A 3 -16.37 3.46 14.79
C VAL A 3 -16.50 4.62 13.79
N GLU A 4 -17.14 5.72 14.18
CA GLU A 4 -17.28 6.91 13.32
C GLU A 4 -15.92 7.51 12.93
N ALA A 5 -14.98 7.63 13.88
CA ALA A 5 -13.63 8.10 13.59
C ALA A 5 -12.89 7.15 12.64
N LEU A 6 -13.05 5.83 12.81
CA LEU A 6 -12.44 4.85 11.93
C LEU A 6 -13.03 4.91 10.51
N GLN A 7 -14.33 5.15 10.36
CA GLN A 7 -14.98 5.37 9.06
C GLN A 7 -14.49 6.65 8.37
N ILE A 8 -14.28 7.73 9.13
CA ILE A 8 -13.70 8.98 8.61
C ILE A 8 -12.28 8.73 8.12
N ILE A 9 -11.46 8.01 8.90
CA ILE A 9 -10.10 7.62 8.52
C ILE A 9 -10.14 6.79 7.23
N GLU A 10 -11.04 5.81 7.12
CA GLU A 10 -11.18 4.98 5.92
C GLU A 10 -11.50 5.81 4.67
N LEU A 11 -12.44 6.76 4.79
CA LEU A 11 -12.84 7.63 3.70
C LEU A 11 -11.71 8.58 3.28
N ASP A 12 -11.02 9.17 4.25
CA ASP A 12 -9.94 10.14 4.00
C ASP A 12 -8.70 9.45 3.43
N ALA A 13 -8.34 8.29 3.98
CA ALA A 13 -7.17 7.52 3.55
C ALA A 13 -7.20 7.19 2.04
N ALA A 14 -8.39 6.99 1.46
CA ALA A 14 -8.54 6.72 0.02
C ALA A 14 -7.94 7.80 -0.90
N ARG A 15 -7.80 9.04 -0.40
CA ARG A 15 -7.22 10.18 -1.13
C ARG A 15 -5.93 10.70 -0.51
N ALA A 16 -5.53 10.16 0.63
CA ALA A 16 -4.41 10.64 1.40
C ALA A 16 -3.06 10.24 0.76
N PRO A 17 -2.02 11.10 0.85
CA PRO A 17 -0.67 10.74 0.45
C PRO A 17 -0.04 9.75 1.44
N ALA A 18 0.99 9.01 1.01
CA ALA A 18 1.63 7.96 1.81
C ALA A 18 2.01 8.36 3.25
N PRO A 19 2.61 9.54 3.52
CA PRO A 19 2.94 9.94 4.89
C PRO A 19 1.70 10.08 5.80
N MET A 20 0.56 10.51 5.23
CA MET A 20 -0.70 10.60 5.97
C MET A 20 -1.31 9.22 6.23
N VAL A 21 -1.20 8.29 5.27
CA VAL A 21 -1.62 6.89 5.46
C VAL A 21 -0.81 6.25 6.58
N ASP A 22 0.51 6.47 6.62
CA ASP A 22 1.38 5.98 7.71
C ASP A 22 0.98 6.57 9.07
N HIS A 23 0.62 7.85 9.10
CA HIS A 23 0.08 8.48 10.31
C HIS A 23 -1.21 7.81 10.78
N TYR A 24 -2.17 7.54 9.87
CA TYR A 24 -3.40 6.83 10.21
C TYR A 24 -3.16 5.41 10.72
N ILE A 25 -2.21 4.68 10.13
CA ILE A 25 -1.81 3.36 10.64
C ILE A 25 -1.36 3.46 12.10
N GLN A 26 -0.48 4.42 12.42
CA GLN A 26 0.00 4.61 13.79
C GLN A 26 -1.12 5.01 14.75
N LEU A 27 -2.00 5.92 14.32
CA LEU A 27 -3.13 6.37 15.11
C LEU A 27 -4.08 5.21 15.47
N VAL A 28 -4.46 4.40 14.48
CA VAL A 28 -5.35 3.25 14.69
C VAL A 28 -4.66 2.21 15.58
N ARG A 29 -3.39 1.88 15.34
CA ARG A 29 -2.61 0.94 16.18
C ARG A 29 -2.53 1.37 17.64
N ASN A 30 -2.22 2.65 17.89
CA ASN A 30 -2.11 3.17 19.26
C ASN A 30 -3.47 3.17 19.98
N SER A 31 -4.56 3.29 19.24
CA SER A 31 -5.90 3.33 19.81
C SER A 31 -6.55 1.96 20.07
N LEU A 32 -5.97 0.87 19.54
CA LEU A 32 -6.53 -0.49 19.65
C LEU A 32 -6.70 -0.94 21.10
N ALA A 33 -5.76 -0.58 21.99
CA ALA A 33 -5.80 -0.96 23.40
C ALA A 33 -7.00 -0.34 24.16
N GLU A 34 -7.57 0.72 23.63
CA GLU A 34 -8.68 1.48 24.24
C GLU A 34 -10.02 1.20 23.55
N CYS A 35 -10.05 0.33 22.53
CA CYS A 35 -11.26 -0.02 21.77
C CYS A 35 -12.09 -1.10 22.48
N THR A 36 -13.41 -1.02 22.34
CA THR A 36 -14.31 -2.16 22.62
C THR A 36 -14.07 -3.29 21.61
N ALA A 37 -14.46 -4.52 21.93
CA ALA A 37 -14.22 -5.70 21.08
C ALA A 37 -14.71 -5.50 19.63
N ASP A 38 -15.94 -5.03 19.45
CA ASP A 38 -16.52 -4.78 18.12
C ASP A 38 -15.78 -3.67 17.35
N THR A 39 -15.35 -2.62 18.06
CA THR A 39 -14.57 -1.52 17.46
C THR A 39 -13.16 -1.98 17.11
N ALA A 40 -12.58 -2.90 17.89
CA ALA A 40 -11.26 -3.45 17.66
C ALA A 40 -11.24 -4.34 16.41
N GLU A 41 -12.29 -5.12 16.15
CA GLU A 41 -12.40 -5.91 14.91
C GLU A 41 -12.43 -5.00 13.68
N TYR A 42 -13.25 -3.94 13.70
CA TYR A 42 -13.27 -2.95 12.63
C TYR A 42 -11.92 -2.24 12.46
N ALA A 43 -11.28 -1.83 13.56
CA ALA A 43 -9.96 -1.22 13.55
C ALA A 43 -8.89 -2.14 12.92
N ASN A 44 -8.91 -3.43 13.24
CA ASN A 44 -8.00 -4.41 12.66
C ASN A 44 -8.23 -4.59 11.15
N ALA A 45 -9.49 -4.66 10.72
CA ALA A 45 -9.83 -4.73 9.30
C ALA A 45 -9.37 -3.47 8.55
N LEU A 46 -9.54 -2.30 9.16
CA LEU A 46 -9.07 -1.03 8.61
C LEU A 46 -7.55 -0.98 8.51
N LEU A 47 -6.82 -1.47 9.52
CA LEU A 47 -5.36 -1.53 9.49
C LEU A 47 -4.83 -2.32 8.29
N LEU A 48 -5.42 -3.47 7.99
CA LEU A 48 -5.06 -4.26 6.81
C LEU A 48 -5.24 -3.47 5.51
N LYS A 49 -6.33 -2.70 5.38
CA LYS A 49 -6.57 -1.85 4.21
C LYS A 49 -5.54 -0.73 4.10
N LEU A 50 -5.22 -0.07 5.21
CA LEU A 50 -4.26 1.04 5.23
C LEU A 50 -2.83 0.56 4.93
N GLU A 51 -2.41 -0.57 5.48
CA GLU A 51 -1.10 -1.17 5.21
C GLU A 51 -0.95 -1.59 3.75
N HIS A 52 -2.02 -2.16 3.17
CA HIS A 52 -2.06 -2.47 1.75
C HIS A 52 -1.94 -1.20 0.90
N LEU A 53 -2.71 -0.16 1.23
CA LEU A 53 -2.67 1.13 0.53
C LEU A 53 -1.27 1.76 0.60
N ALA A 54 -0.65 1.82 1.78
CA ALA A 54 0.69 2.37 1.97
C ALA A 54 1.74 1.59 1.16
N SER A 55 1.61 0.27 1.11
CA SER A 55 2.50 -0.59 0.31
C SER A 55 2.32 -0.33 -1.18
N HIS A 56 1.07 -0.20 -1.64
CA HIS A 56 0.74 0.11 -3.03
C HIS A 56 1.26 1.50 -3.45
N GLN A 57 1.07 2.52 -2.62
CA GLN A 57 1.57 3.87 -2.89
C GLN A 57 3.10 3.91 -2.96
N ARG A 58 3.81 3.17 -2.09
CA ARG A 58 5.26 3.04 -2.16
C ARG A 58 5.74 2.31 -3.41
N ALA A 59 5.04 1.25 -3.83
CA ALA A 59 5.35 0.54 -5.06
C ALA A 59 5.17 1.43 -6.31
N HIS A 60 4.13 2.26 -6.34
CA HIS A 60 3.87 3.20 -7.44
C HIS A 60 4.75 4.46 -7.42
N ALA A 61 5.30 4.84 -6.27
CA ALA A 61 6.29 5.92 -6.19
C ALA A 61 7.64 5.52 -6.84
N ILE A 62 7.89 4.22 -7.01
CA ILE A 62 9.00 3.73 -7.84
C ILE A 62 8.57 3.93 -9.29
N ASP A 63 9.17 4.96 -9.89
CA ASP A 63 8.94 5.47 -11.23
C ASP A 63 8.58 4.39 -12.25
N SER A 64 7.33 4.40 -12.73
CA SER A 64 6.83 3.52 -13.79
C SER A 64 7.61 3.66 -15.11
N SER A 65 8.41 4.72 -15.28
CA SER A 65 9.30 4.90 -16.43
C SER A 65 10.65 4.18 -16.27
N GLN A 66 11.01 3.78 -15.05
CA GLN A 66 12.14 2.88 -14.84
C GLN A 66 11.71 1.47 -15.20
N THR A 67 12.29 0.94 -16.27
CA THR A 67 12.15 -0.47 -16.64
C THR A 67 12.63 -1.29 -15.45
N GLN A 68 11.71 -1.89 -14.70
CA GLN A 68 12.05 -2.85 -13.65
C GLN A 68 12.73 -4.03 -14.35
N VAL A 69 14.06 -4.06 -14.30
CA VAL A 69 14.83 -5.18 -14.82
C VAL A 69 14.70 -6.31 -13.80
N TYR A 70 13.71 -7.17 -14.00
CA TYR A 70 13.49 -8.39 -13.23
C TYR A 70 14.53 -9.48 -13.52
N LEU A 71 15.52 -9.20 -14.37
CA LEU A 71 16.53 -10.15 -14.78
C LEU A 71 17.66 -10.20 -13.76
N ALA A 72 18.10 -11.41 -13.43
CA ALA A 72 19.33 -11.59 -12.68
C ALA A 72 20.50 -10.94 -13.46
N PRO A 73 21.53 -10.39 -12.79
CA PRO A 73 22.61 -9.63 -13.46
C PRO A 73 23.36 -10.37 -14.56
N TRP A 74 23.25 -11.70 -14.59
CA TRP A 74 23.89 -12.59 -15.56
C TRP A 74 22.95 -13.05 -16.70
N LEU A 75 21.67 -12.67 -16.66
CA LEU A 75 20.69 -13.04 -17.69
C LEU A 75 20.52 -11.90 -18.69
N THR A 76 21.03 -12.08 -19.89
CA THR A 76 20.84 -11.14 -21.01
C THR A 76 19.73 -11.68 -21.91
N ILE A 77 18.67 -10.90 -22.17
CA ILE A 77 17.69 -11.26 -23.20
C ILE A 77 18.33 -10.90 -24.56
N PRO A 78 18.58 -11.87 -25.45
CA PRO A 78 19.03 -11.55 -26.80
C PRO A 78 17.92 -10.77 -27.51
N SER A 79 18.25 -9.60 -28.05
CA SER A 79 17.32 -8.82 -28.85
C SER A 79 16.84 -9.67 -30.03
N PRO A 80 15.52 -9.84 -30.24
CA PRO A 80 15.02 -10.58 -31.39
C PRO A 80 15.51 -9.85 -32.65
N SER A 81 16.28 -10.55 -33.47
CA SER A 81 16.78 -9.98 -34.70
C SER A 81 15.63 -9.92 -35.70
N LEU A 82 15.49 -8.80 -36.43
CA LEU A 82 14.44 -8.59 -37.44
C LEU A 82 14.51 -9.65 -38.58
N ARG A 83 15.57 -10.47 -38.61
CA ARG A 83 15.78 -11.58 -39.53
C ARG A 83 15.05 -12.86 -39.14
N ASP A 84 14.64 -13.01 -37.88
CA ASP A 84 13.94 -14.23 -37.41
C ASP A 84 12.41 -14.13 -37.57
N ALA A 85 11.90 -13.00 -38.08
CA ALA A 85 10.48 -12.74 -38.31
C ALA A 85 10.06 -12.87 -39.80
N ALA A 86 10.89 -13.48 -40.66
CA ALA A 86 10.64 -13.67 -42.09
C ALA A 86 10.73 -15.13 -42.51
#